data_AF-A0A1H8P679-F1
#
_entry.id   AF-A0A1H8P679-F1
#
_cell.length_a   1.000
_cell.length_b   1.000
_cell.length_c   1.000
_cell.angle_alpha   90.00
_cell.angle_beta   90.00
_cell.angle_gamma   90.00
#
_symmetry.space_group_name_H-M   'P 1'
#
loop_
_entity.id
_entity.type
_entity.pdbx_description
1 polymer ?
#
loop_
_entity_poly.entity_id
_entity_poly.type
_entity_poly.pdbx_seq_one_letter_code
_entity_poly.pdbx_strand_id
1 'polypeptide(L)'
;MNPLIKASPANPTNSLVEVRDMLWEAAYVAEFLRGSICNAAGLDSGFELSTAEAYGFANVLQNLIKSIEKANTILEEHEWEDK
;
A
#
# COMPACT_ATOMS: atom_id res chain seq x y z
N MET A 1 29.87 18.21 22.01
CA MET A 1 29.34 17.24 21.03
C MET A 1 28.46 18.02 20.08
N ASN A 2 28.91 18.25 18.84
CA ASN A 2 28.05 18.86 17.84
C ASN A 2 27.01 17.81 17.41
N PRO A 3 25.71 18.14 17.34
CA PRO A 3 24.74 17.21 16.78
C PRO A 3 25.17 16.91 15.35
N LEU A 4 25.32 15.62 15.04
CA LEU A 4 25.52 15.14 13.68
C LEU A 4 24.32 15.63 12.87
N ILE A 5 24.54 16.64 12.03
CA ILE A 5 23.55 17.09 11.05
C ILE A 5 23.28 15.87 10.18
N LYS A 6 22.08 15.28 10.34
CA LYS A 6 21.62 14.16 9.53
C LYS A 6 21.59 14.67 8.09
N ALA A 7 22.46 14.13 7.25
CA ALA A 7 22.51 14.54 5.85
C ALA A 7 21.14 14.26 5.21
N SER A 8 20.60 15.25 4.50
CA SER A 8 19.38 15.11 3.71
C SER A 8 19.53 13.90 2.76
N PRO A 9 18.52 13.04 2.63
CA PRO A 9 18.59 11.79 1.89
C PRO A 9 19.05 12.04 0.45
N ALA A 10 19.94 11.16 -0.03
CA ALA A 10 20.74 11.40 -1.23
C ALA A 10 19.96 11.51 -2.55
N ASN A 11 18.64 11.28 -2.58
CA ASN A 11 17.80 11.59 -3.73
C ASN A 11 16.29 11.48 -3.37
N PRO A 12 15.64 12.54 -2.86
CA PRO A 12 14.24 12.48 -2.41
C PRO A 12 13.27 12.12 -3.54
N THR A 13 13.65 12.36 -4.80
CA THR A 13 12.86 12.01 -5.98
C THR A 13 12.68 10.50 -6.16
N ASN A 14 13.69 9.68 -5.85
CA ASN A 14 13.56 8.22 -6.00
C ASN A 14 12.58 7.64 -4.97
N SER A 15 12.69 8.07 -3.70
CA SER A 15 11.77 7.61 -2.65
C SER A 15 10.32 8.00 -2.94
N LEU A 16 10.10 9.21 -3.47
CA LEU A 16 8.75 9.65 -3.86
C LEU A 16 8.21 8.90 -5.07
N VAL A 17 9.05 8.54 -6.04
CA VAL A 17 8.67 7.68 -7.16
C VAL A 17 8.31 6.28 -6.65
N GLU A 18 9.09 5.70 -5.75
CA GLU A 18 8.80 4.41 -5.12
C GLU A 18 7.46 4.45 -4.36
N VAL A 19 7.19 5.51 -3.59
CA VAL A 19 5.91 5.70 -2.91
C VAL A 19 4.76 5.75 -3.92
N ARG A 20 4.90 6.53 -5.00
CA ARG A 20 3.88 6.66 -6.04
C ARG A 20 3.57 5.30 -6.65
N ASP A 21 4.59 4.53 -6.99
CA ASP A 21 4.45 3.22 -7.62
C ASP A 21 3.78 2.23 -6.64
N MET A 22 4.16 2.21 -5.36
CA MET A 22 3.50 1.40 -4.32
C MET A 22 2.02 1.75 -4.16
N LEU A 23 1.67 3.04 -4.12
CA LEU A 23 0.28 3.49 -3.98
C LEU A 23 -0.55 3.22 -5.23
N TRP A 24 0.05 3.30 -6.42
CA TRP A 24 -0.61 2.92 -7.67
C TRP A 24 -0.89 1.42 -7.77
N GLU A 25 0.09 0.58 -7.41
CA GLU A 25 -0.12 -0.87 -7.34
C GLU A 25 -1.22 -1.20 -6.33
N ALA A 26 -1.18 -0.54 -5.16
CA ALA A 26 -2.19 -0.72 -4.13
C ALA A 26 -3.60 -0.36 -4.63
N ALA A 27 -3.75 0.78 -5.29
CA ALA A 27 -5.01 1.21 -5.87
C ALA A 27 -5.51 0.24 -6.95
N TYR A 28 -4.61 -0.24 -7.81
CA TYR A 28 -4.94 -1.22 -8.85
C TYR A 28 -5.45 -2.53 -8.26
N VAL A 29 -4.77 -3.06 -7.24
CA VAL A 29 -5.19 -4.29 -6.56
C VAL A 29 -6.53 -4.09 -5.86
N ALA A 30 -6.73 -2.96 -5.18
CA ALA A 30 -8.00 -2.66 -4.52
C ALA A 30 -9.17 -2.59 -5.52
N GLU A 31 -8.97 -1.94 -6.67
CA GLU A 31 -9.98 -1.88 -7.73
C GLU A 31 -10.24 -3.25 -8.36
N PHE A 32 -9.19 -4.06 -8.56
CA PHE A 32 -9.35 -5.44 -9.03
C PHE A 32 -10.17 -6.29 -8.06
N LEU A 33 -9.88 -6.20 -6.76
CA LEU A 33 -10.64 -6.90 -5.72
C LEU A 33 -12.08 -6.38 -5.66
N ARG A 34 -12.28 -5.05 -5.70
CA ARG A 34 -13.61 -4.44 -5.76
C ARG A 34 -14.39 -4.95 -6.97
N GLY A 35 -13.79 -4.96 -8.15
CA GLY A 35 -14.42 -5.48 -9.37
C GLY A 35 -14.75 -6.97 -9.26
N SER A 36 -13.83 -7.78 -8.73
CA SER A 36 -14.05 -9.22 -8.56
C SER A 36 -15.17 -9.53 -7.56
N ILE A 37 -15.24 -8.77 -6.46
CA ILE A 37 -16.26 -8.91 -5.42
C ILE A 37 -17.60 -8.33 -5.87
N CYS A 38 -17.62 -7.12 -6.41
CA CYS A 38 -18.84 -6.41 -6.79
C CYS A 38 -19.47 -6.96 -8.07
N ASN A 39 -18.69 -7.50 -9.02
CA ASN A 39 -19.26 -8.22 -10.17
C ASN A 39 -19.86 -9.57 -9.78
N ALA A 40 -19.40 -10.18 -8.67
CA ALA A 40 -20.08 -11.31 -8.05
C ALA A 40 -21.34 -10.87 -7.26
N ALA A 41 -21.40 -9.60 -6.82
CA ALA A 41 -22.48 -9.01 -6.03
C ALA A 41 -23.75 -8.63 -6.83
N GLY A 42 -23.99 -9.26 -7.98
CA GLY A 42 -25.36 -9.47 -8.47
C GLY A 42 -26.15 -10.49 -7.62
N LEU A 43 -25.51 -11.05 -6.62
CA LEU A 43 -26.04 -11.98 -5.63
C LEU A 43 -26.17 -11.24 -4.29
N ASP A 44 -27.40 -11.07 -3.79
CA ASP A 44 -27.71 -10.47 -2.48
C ASP A 44 -27.09 -11.22 -1.26
N SER A 45 -26.27 -12.24 -1.50
CA SER A 45 -25.80 -13.22 -0.50
C SER A 45 -24.30 -13.19 -0.21
N GLY A 46 -23.52 -12.27 -0.78
CA GLY A 46 -22.06 -12.33 -0.70
C GLY A 46 -21.48 -13.49 -1.53
N PHE A 47 -20.16 -13.66 -1.50
CA PHE A 47 -19.45 -14.72 -2.22
C PHE A 47 -18.72 -15.64 -1.24
N GLU A 48 -18.85 -16.94 -1.43
CA GLU A 48 -18.19 -17.94 -0.59
C GLU A 48 -16.83 -18.28 -1.18
N LEU A 49 -15.80 -18.31 -0.32
CA LEU A 49 -14.45 -18.71 -0.68
C LEU A 49 -14.15 -20.07 -0.07
N SER A 50 -13.52 -20.96 -0.85
CA SER A 50 -12.88 -22.13 -0.26
C SER A 50 -11.78 -21.71 0.71
N THR A 51 -11.37 -22.62 1.59
CA THR A 51 -10.30 -22.35 2.57
C THR A 51 -9.02 -21.83 1.90
N ALA A 52 -8.61 -22.43 0.77
CA ALA A 52 -7.41 -22.01 0.05
C ALA A 52 -7.55 -20.60 -0.54
N GLU A 53 -8.71 -20.28 -1.11
CA GLU A 53 -8.99 -18.94 -1.65
C GLU A 53 -9.07 -17.89 -0.55
N ALA A 54 -9.66 -18.21 0.60
CA ALA A 54 -9.71 -17.32 1.76
C ALA A 54 -8.31 -16.99 2.29
N TYR A 55 -7.42 -17.98 2.39
CA TYR A 55 -6.01 -17.74 2.75
C TYR A 55 -5.29 -16.88 1.72
N GLY A 56 -5.48 -17.16 0.42
CA GLY A 56 -4.92 -16.35 -0.65
C GLY A 56 -5.39 -14.90 -0.58
N PHE A 57 -6.69 -14.70 -0.42
CA PHE A 57 -7.32 -13.38 -0.29
C PHE A 57 -6.79 -12.61 0.92
N ALA A 58 -6.70 -13.25 2.09
CA ALA A 58 -6.16 -12.65 3.30
C ALA A 58 -4.69 -12.22 3.14
N ASN A 59 -3.87 -13.04 2.46
CA ASN A 59 -2.47 -12.71 2.18
C ASN A 59 -2.34 -11.50 1.24
N VAL A 60 -3.18 -11.41 0.20
CA VAL A 60 -3.19 -10.26 -0.71
C VAL A 60 -3.56 -8.99 0.04
N LEU A 61 -4.60 -9.03 0.89
CA LEU A 61 -5.00 -7.89 1.72
C LEU A 61 -3.89 -7.47 2.70
N GLN A 62 -3.22 -8.43 3.33
CA GLN A 62 -2.13 -8.11 4.26
C GLN A 62 -0.95 -7.45 3.54
N ASN A 63 -0.59 -7.92 2.35
CA ASN A 63 0.49 -7.32 1.55
C ASN A 63 0.13 -5.91 1.09
N LEU A 64 -1.14 -5.69 0.73
CA LEU A 64 -1.66 -4.38 0.36
C LEU A 64 -1.53 -3.38 1.53
N ILE A 65 -2.00 -3.77 2.72
CA ILE A 65 -1.89 -2.93 3.94
C ILE A 65 -0.44 -2.58 4.23
N LYS A 66 0.46 -3.57 4.25
CA LYS A 66 1.89 -3.35 4.50
C LYS A 66 2.53 -2.39 3.49
N SER A 67 2.13 -2.47 2.22
CA SER A 67 2.66 -1.58 1.17
C SER A 67 2.21 -0.14 1.38
N ILE A 68 0.94 0.05 1.76
CA ILE A 68 0.38 1.38 2.09
C ILE A 68 1.05 1.95 3.35
N GLU A 69 1.20 1.15 4.40
CA GLU A 69 1.89 1.55 5.63
C GLU A 69 3.33 2.01 5.35
N LYS A 70 4.06 1.23 4.53
CA LYS A 70 5.43 1.60 4.11
C LYS A 70 5.46 2.91 3.33
N ALA A 71 4.54 3.10 2.38
CA ALA A 71 4.42 4.34 1.63
C ALA A 71 4.14 5.55 2.54
N ASN A 72 3.26 5.40 3.53
CA ASN A 72 2.95 6.46 4.49
C ASN A 72 4.15 6.81 5.37
N THR A 73 4.91 5.82 5.85
CA THR A 73 6.13 6.08 6.63
C THR A 73 7.14 6.92 5.84
N ILE A 74 7.35 6.62 4.55
CA ILE A 74 8.26 7.41 3.70
C ILE A 74 7.75 8.85 3.51
N LEU A 75 6.44 9.05 3.35
CA LEU A 75 5.85 10.37 3.23
C LEU A 75 5.98 11.18 4.53
N GLU A 76 5.73 10.57 5.69
CA GLU A 76 5.89 11.20 6.99
C GLU A 76 7.35 11.62 7.24
N GLU A 77 8.31 10.78 6.87
CA GLU A 77 9.74 11.10 6.97
C GLU A 77 10.11 12.33 6.10
N HIS A 78 9.56 12.44 4.88
CA HIS A 78 9.76 13.61 4.02
C HIS A 78 9.10 14.89 4.56
N GLU A 79 7.88 14.82 5.09
CA GLU A 79 7.19 15.99 5.66
C GLU A 79 7.90 16.57 6.90
N TRP A 80 8.69 15.75 7.60
CA TRP A 80 9.52 16.17 8.73
C TRP A 80 10.83 16.83 8.29
N GLU A 81 11.33 16.55 7.09
CA GLU A 81 12.54 17.16 6.55
C GLU A 81 12.30 18.57 5.97
N ASP A 82 11.07 18.88 5.56
CA ASP A 82 10.66 20.17 5.01
C ASP A 82 10.25 21.22 6.08
N LYS A 83 10.31 20.90 7.38
CA LYS A 83 9.97 21.79 8.52
C LYS A 83 11.21 22.30 9.26
#